data_AF-A0A5D0R8P1-F1
#
_entry.id   AF-A0A5D0R8P1-F1
#
_cell.length_a   1.000
_cell.length_b   1.000
_cell.length_c   1.000
_cell.angle_alpha   90.00
_cell.angle_beta   90.00
_cell.angle_gamma   90.00
#
_symmetry.space_group_name_H-M   'P 1'
#
loop_
_entity.id
_entity.type
_entity.pdbx_description
1 polymer ?
#
loop_
_entity_poly.entity_id
_entity_poly.type
_entity_poly.pdbx_seq_one_letter_code
_entity_poly.pdbx_strand_id
1 'polypeptide(L)'
;MKHLLSISLFLVFQMSFSQFYKKSEPFTHTYSIVARDSVTGEMGVAVQSHWFSVGSLAIYGEAGVGVVATQAMVDPTYGPKGLELMKQGMLPQDALNKLLDEDGGSVFRQVAFLNKNGDVATHTGSSCIDEAGHYIGKNFSVQANMMLKNTVWDAMAKAFETTKGTLSVRILAAMKAAEAEKGDIRGKQSAAILIVKHEASGNKWEDTVMDLRIEDNENPIAELERLMTIHRAYDFMSKGDIAMEEGNSIAAEGYYLSAQQLFPDNLEMQYWYAINLLTNKDIDKAIPILKRVFKADSNWKILTQRLVKVNMLTISEGDLQMVLKL
;
A
#
# COMPACT_ATOMS: atom_id res chain seq x y z
N MET A 1 -37.69 -76.05 -1.62
CA MET A 1 -37.87 -74.59 -1.59
C MET A 1 -36.71 -73.99 -0.80
N LYS A 2 -35.74 -73.40 -1.51
CA LYS A 2 -34.54 -72.77 -0.95
C LYS A 2 -34.74 -71.26 -1.06
N HIS A 3 -34.65 -70.52 0.04
CA HIS A 3 -34.49 -69.06 0.01
C HIS A 3 -33.14 -68.73 0.67
N LEU A 4 -32.11 -68.53 -0.18
CA LEU A 4 -30.93 -67.77 0.19
C LEU A 4 -31.27 -66.30 -0.05
N LEU A 5 -31.28 -65.48 1.01
CA LEU A 5 -31.19 -64.03 0.89
C LEU A 5 -29.73 -63.66 0.61
N SER A 6 -29.43 -63.21 -0.60
CA SER A 6 -28.18 -62.50 -0.89
C SER A 6 -28.35 -61.04 -0.49
N ILE A 7 -27.67 -60.62 0.58
CA ILE A 7 -27.48 -59.21 0.92
C ILE A 7 -26.26 -58.72 0.13
N SER A 8 -26.50 -57.99 -0.95
CA SER A 8 -25.44 -57.32 -1.70
C SER A 8 -25.00 -56.06 -0.95
N LEU A 9 -23.84 -56.13 -0.31
CA LEU A 9 -23.19 -55.00 0.35
C LEU A 9 -22.54 -54.11 -0.72
N PHE A 10 -23.20 -53.02 -1.10
CA PHE A 10 -22.60 -51.97 -1.93
C PHE A 10 -21.58 -51.19 -1.10
N LEU A 11 -20.30 -51.56 -1.24
CA LEU A 11 -19.17 -50.76 -0.77
C LEU A 11 -19.02 -49.53 -1.66
N VAL A 12 -19.60 -48.42 -1.23
CA VAL A 12 -19.30 -47.10 -1.80
C VAL A 12 -17.87 -46.75 -1.37
N PHE A 13 -16.92 -46.90 -2.29
CA PHE A 13 -15.57 -46.39 -2.12
C PHE A 13 -15.65 -44.86 -2.17
N GLN A 14 -15.79 -44.22 -1.00
CA GLN A 14 -15.49 -42.79 -0.92
C GLN A 14 -14.00 -42.64 -1.18
N MET A 15 -13.64 -42.14 -2.36
CA MET A 15 -12.33 -41.53 -2.53
C MET A 15 -12.29 -40.31 -1.60
N SER A 16 -11.75 -40.51 -0.41
CA SER A 16 -11.25 -39.40 0.38
C SER A 16 -10.17 -38.74 -0.47
N PHE A 17 -10.47 -37.59 -1.07
CA PHE A 17 -9.44 -36.69 -1.55
C PHE A 17 -8.69 -36.22 -0.31
N SER A 18 -7.69 -37.01 0.07
CA SER A 18 -6.67 -36.56 1.01
C SER A 18 -6.08 -35.30 0.38
N GLN A 19 -6.24 -34.21 1.11
CA GLN A 19 -5.69 -32.90 0.82
C GLN A 19 -4.23 -33.10 0.40
N PHE A 20 -3.91 -32.91 -0.88
CA PHE A 20 -2.51 -32.81 -1.32
C PHE A 20 -1.98 -31.47 -0.80
N TYR A 21 -1.73 -31.43 0.51
CA TYR A 21 -1.06 -30.33 1.17
C TYR A 21 0.39 -30.33 0.67
N LYS A 22 0.75 -29.38 -0.19
CA LYS A 22 2.14 -28.91 -0.21
C LYS A 22 2.38 -28.26 1.15
N LYS A 23 3.29 -28.85 1.93
CA LYS A 23 3.59 -28.52 3.34
C LYS A 23 4.16 -27.10 3.56
N SER A 24 4.12 -26.22 2.56
CA SER A 24 4.83 -24.93 2.52
C SER A 24 3.95 -23.71 2.18
N GLU A 25 2.62 -23.84 2.14
CA GLU A 25 1.73 -22.73 1.78
C GLU A 25 0.93 -22.25 3.01
N PRO A 26 1.14 -21.02 3.49
CA PRO A 26 0.45 -20.50 4.67
C PRO A 26 -1.03 -20.18 4.40
N PHE A 27 -1.89 -20.50 5.36
CA PHE A 27 -3.32 -20.15 5.36
C PHE A 27 -3.51 -18.66 5.70
N THR A 28 -4.06 -17.87 4.79
CA THR A 28 -4.30 -16.42 5.00
C THR A 28 -5.76 -16.05 4.78
N HIS A 29 -6.35 -15.29 5.71
CA HIS A 29 -7.67 -14.65 5.58
C HIS A 29 -7.48 -13.17 5.45
N THR A 30 -8.09 -12.63 4.42
CA THR A 30 -7.48 -11.51 3.74
C THR A 30 -8.53 -10.76 2.96
N TYR A 31 -8.54 -9.44 3.07
CA TYR A 31 -9.18 -8.59 2.09
C TYR A 31 -8.14 -7.73 1.39
N SER A 32 -8.36 -7.50 0.11
CA SER A 32 -7.46 -6.71 -0.72
C SER A 32 -8.22 -5.98 -1.83
N ILE A 33 -7.53 -5.01 -2.42
CA ILE A 33 -8.00 -4.21 -3.53
C ILE A 33 -6.89 -4.09 -4.56
N VAL A 34 -7.23 -4.19 -5.84
CA VAL A 34 -6.42 -3.68 -6.96
C VAL A 34 -7.18 -2.55 -7.61
N ALA A 35 -6.52 -1.44 -7.93
CA ALA A 35 -7.19 -0.26 -8.45
C ALA A 35 -6.27 0.56 -9.35
N ARG A 36 -6.87 1.31 -10.28
CA ARG A 36 -6.20 2.33 -11.10
C ARG A 36 -6.93 3.65 -10.99
N ASP A 37 -6.18 4.74 -10.86
CA ASP A 37 -6.74 6.07 -11.01
C ASP A 37 -6.88 6.41 -12.50
N SER A 38 -8.11 6.73 -12.92
CA SER A 38 -8.38 7.10 -14.31
C SER A 38 -7.75 8.43 -14.73
N VAL A 39 -7.39 9.29 -13.77
CA VAL A 39 -6.80 10.62 -14.06
C VAL A 39 -5.29 10.54 -14.18
N THR A 40 -4.60 9.99 -13.17
CA THR A 40 -3.13 9.90 -13.18
C THR A 40 -2.60 8.65 -13.89
N GLY A 41 -3.43 7.61 -14.01
CA GLY A 41 -3.03 6.29 -14.49
C GLY A 41 -2.23 5.46 -13.49
N GLU A 42 -1.98 5.98 -12.27
CA GLU A 42 -1.35 5.22 -11.19
C GLU A 42 -2.14 3.95 -10.89
N MET A 43 -1.42 2.89 -10.55
CA MET A 43 -2.00 1.59 -10.22
C MET A 43 -1.59 1.22 -8.80
N GLY A 44 -2.54 0.76 -8.01
CA GLY A 44 -2.37 0.48 -6.60
C GLY A 44 -2.95 -0.87 -6.21
N VAL A 45 -2.28 -1.52 -5.26
CA VAL A 45 -2.74 -2.74 -4.62
C VAL A 45 -2.56 -2.61 -3.11
N ALA A 46 -3.54 -3.05 -2.33
CA ALA A 46 -3.45 -3.08 -0.88
C ALA A 46 -4.08 -4.33 -0.30
N VAL A 47 -3.60 -4.74 0.88
CA VAL A 47 -4.01 -5.97 1.55
C VAL A 47 -4.00 -5.79 3.07
N GLN A 48 -4.86 -6.54 3.77
CA GLN A 48 -4.84 -6.71 5.22
C GLN A 48 -5.14 -8.17 5.54
N SER A 49 -4.41 -8.75 6.50
CA SER A 49 -4.67 -10.10 7.02
C SER A 49 -4.36 -10.23 8.51
N HIS A 50 -5.01 -11.17 9.21
CA HIS A 50 -4.49 -11.72 10.47
C HIS A 50 -3.39 -12.76 10.17
N TRP A 51 -2.32 -12.30 9.52
CA TRP A 51 -1.13 -13.07 9.18
C TRP A 51 0.08 -12.16 9.29
N PHE A 52 1.22 -12.67 9.76
CA PHE A 52 2.45 -11.88 9.84
C PHE A 52 2.95 -11.52 8.43
N SER A 53 3.23 -10.24 8.20
CA SER A 53 3.90 -9.77 6.99
C SER A 53 3.22 -10.11 5.65
N VAL A 54 1.89 -9.99 5.57
CA VAL A 54 1.13 -10.43 4.39
C VAL A 54 1.52 -9.73 3.09
N GLY A 55 1.96 -8.46 3.17
CA GLY A 55 2.29 -7.65 2.00
C GLY A 55 3.39 -8.25 1.13
N SER A 56 4.39 -8.88 1.73
CA SER A 56 5.52 -9.49 1.01
C SER A 56 5.12 -10.71 0.17
N LEU A 57 3.99 -11.35 0.51
CA LEU A 57 3.51 -12.57 -0.15
C LEU A 57 2.38 -12.29 -1.14
N ALA A 58 1.51 -11.32 -0.81
CA ALA A 58 0.20 -11.19 -1.40
C ALA A 58 0.09 -10.11 -2.49
N ILE A 59 0.95 -9.09 -2.51
CA ILE A 59 0.78 -7.93 -3.40
C ILE A 59 2.00 -7.64 -4.26
N TYR A 60 1.76 -7.29 -5.52
CA TYR A 60 2.79 -7.03 -6.52
C TYR A 60 2.37 -5.90 -7.46
N GLY A 61 3.34 -5.17 -8.00
CA GLY A 61 3.09 -4.11 -8.96
C GLY A 61 4.32 -3.83 -9.81
N GLU A 62 4.08 -3.50 -11.08
CA GLU A 62 5.11 -3.04 -12.02
C GLU A 62 4.55 -1.87 -12.84
N ALA A 63 5.26 -0.73 -12.80
CA ALA A 63 4.88 0.45 -13.58
C ALA A 63 4.89 0.12 -15.08
N GLY A 64 3.96 0.71 -15.84
CA GLY A 64 3.80 0.38 -17.25
C GLY A 64 3.12 -0.97 -17.53
N VAL A 65 2.83 -1.77 -16.50
CA VAL A 65 2.30 -3.14 -16.65
C VAL A 65 0.99 -3.34 -15.90
N GLY A 66 1.00 -3.32 -14.56
CA GLY A 66 -0.15 -3.73 -13.77
C GLY A 66 0.13 -3.94 -12.28
N VAL A 67 -0.89 -4.38 -11.56
CA VAL A 67 -0.83 -4.80 -10.15
C VAL A 67 -1.58 -6.11 -9.95
N VAL A 68 -1.14 -6.89 -8.96
CA VAL A 68 -1.66 -8.22 -8.65
C VAL A 68 -1.84 -8.38 -7.14
N ALA A 69 -2.99 -8.96 -6.75
CA ALA A 69 -3.22 -9.49 -5.41
C ALA A 69 -3.44 -11.02 -5.49
N THR A 70 -2.78 -11.78 -4.62
CA THR A 70 -2.96 -13.24 -4.44
C THR A 70 -3.17 -13.56 -2.96
N GLN A 71 -4.21 -14.32 -2.63
CA GLN A 71 -4.67 -14.56 -1.26
C GLN A 71 -5.39 -15.91 -1.10
N ALA A 72 -5.97 -16.14 0.09
CA ALA A 72 -6.47 -17.43 0.57
C ALA A 72 -5.31 -18.42 0.82
N MET A 73 -5.24 -19.52 0.07
CA MET A 73 -4.03 -20.32 -0.02
C MET A 73 -3.09 -19.65 -1.01
N VAL A 74 -2.26 -18.73 -0.51
CA VAL A 74 -1.39 -17.90 -1.35
C VAL A 74 -0.41 -18.76 -2.13
N ASP A 75 -0.41 -18.61 -3.45
CA ASP A 75 0.73 -18.95 -4.31
C ASP A 75 1.37 -17.63 -4.75
N PRO A 76 2.56 -17.27 -4.21
CA PRO A 76 3.27 -16.04 -4.56
C PRO A 76 3.59 -15.92 -6.06
N THR A 77 3.64 -17.03 -6.80
CA THR A 77 4.06 -17.01 -8.20
C THR A 77 3.05 -16.33 -9.13
N TYR A 78 1.79 -16.20 -8.72
CA TYR A 78 0.78 -15.41 -9.47
C TYR A 78 1.19 -13.96 -9.67
N GLY A 79 1.90 -13.36 -8.71
CA GLY A 79 2.42 -12.00 -8.78
C GLY A 79 3.36 -11.78 -9.97
N PRO A 80 4.60 -12.28 -9.91
CA PRO A 80 5.59 -12.06 -10.95
C PRO A 80 5.20 -12.70 -12.30
N LYS A 81 4.57 -13.88 -12.31
CA LYS A 81 4.14 -14.49 -13.58
C LYS A 81 2.98 -13.74 -14.23
N GLY A 82 2.02 -13.26 -13.44
CA GLY A 82 0.89 -12.48 -13.93
C GLY A 82 1.36 -11.15 -14.53
N LEU A 83 2.27 -10.45 -13.84
CA LEU A 83 2.89 -9.23 -14.36
C LEU A 83 3.67 -9.49 -15.65
N GLU A 84 4.47 -10.56 -15.73
CA GLU A 84 5.22 -10.90 -16.94
C GLU A 84 4.29 -11.20 -18.14
N LEU A 85 3.19 -11.93 -17.93
CA LEU A 85 2.20 -12.19 -18.99
C LEU A 85 1.52 -10.89 -19.46
N MET A 86 1.11 -10.02 -18.53
CA MET A 86 0.52 -8.72 -18.88
C MET A 86 1.52 -7.80 -19.58
N LYS A 87 2.80 -7.86 -19.21
CA LYS A 87 3.89 -7.12 -19.85
C LYS A 87 4.09 -7.54 -21.31
N GLN A 88 3.84 -8.81 -21.62
CA GLN A 88 3.84 -9.34 -22.99
C GLN A 88 2.57 -8.97 -23.78
N GLY A 89 1.67 -8.18 -23.20
CA GLY A 89 0.46 -7.67 -23.85
C GLY A 89 -0.78 -8.56 -23.66
N MET A 90 -0.69 -9.60 -22.83
CA MET A 90 -1.85 -10.44 -22.53
C MET A 90 -2.88 -9.69 -21.69
N LEU A 91 -4.18 -9.86 -21.98
CA LEU A 91 -5.24 -9.31 -21.14
C LEU A 91 -5.24 -10.00 -19.76
N PRO A 92 -5.63 -9.29 -18.68
CA PRO A 92 -5.66 -9.86 -17.33
C PRO A 92 -6.42 -11.19 -17.24
N GLN A 93 -7.55 -11.32 -17.93
CA GLN A 93 -8.36 -12.55 -17.90
C GLN A 93 -7.62 -13.73 -18.54
N ASP A 94 -6.96 -13.52 -19.68
CA ASP A 94 -6.21 -14.57 -20.37
C ASP A 94 -4.97 -14.98 -19.56
N ALA A 95 -4.28 -14.00 -18.97
CA ALA A 95 -3.13 -14.23 -18.10
C ALA A 95 -3.54 -15.03 -16.85
N LEU A 96 -4.66 -14.68 -16.23
CA LEU A 96 -5.19 -15.37 -15.07
C LEU A 96 -5.61 -16.81 -15.41
N ASN A 97 -6.37 -17.00 -16.49
CA ASN A 97 -6.81 -18.31 -16.94
C ASN A 97 -5.60 -19.24 -17.20
N LYS A 98 -4.58 -18.73 -17.91
CA LYS A 98 -3.35 -19.48 -18.17
C LYS A 98 -2.69 -19.99 -16.89
N LEU A 99 -2.61 -19.16 -15.85
CA LEU A 99 -2.00 -19.55 -14.58
C LEU A 99 -2.89 -20.50 -13.77
N LEU A 100 -4.21 -20.35 -13.82
CA LEU A 100 -5.16 -21.25 -13.17
C LEU A 100 -5.14 -22.66 -13.80
N ASP A 101 -5.03 -22.76 -15.12
CA ASP A 101 -4.95 -24.04 -15.83
C ASP A 101 -3.69 -24.83 -15.47
N GLU A 102 -2.62 -24.14 -15.09
CA GLU A 102 -1.34 -24.72 -14.67
C GLU A 102 -1.29 -25.01 -13.15
N ASP A 103 -2.25 -24.51 -12.37
CA ASP A 103 -2.32 -24.68 -10.91
C ASP A 103 -3.37 -25.71 -10.50
N GLY A 104 -2.90 -26.92 -10.16
CA GLY A 104 -3.75 -27.98 -9.58
C GLY A 104 -4.40 -27.61 -8.23
N GLY A 105 -3.95 -26.53 -7.59
CA GLY A 105 -4.53 -25.95 -6.37
C GLY A 105 -5.46 -24.75 -6.62
N SER A 106 -5.80 -24.44 -7.88
CA SER A 106 -6.57 -23.24 -8.26
C SER A 106 -7.89 -23.08 -7.50
N VAL A 107 -8.57 -24.16 -7.13
CA VAL A 107 -9.80 -24.13 -6.32
C VAL A 107 -9.62 -23.58 -4.91
N PHE A 108 -8.39 -23.47 -4.40
CA PHE A 108 -8.08 -22.86 -3.10
C PHE A 108 -7.56 -21.42 -3.19
N ARG A 109 -7.36 -20.91 -4.41
CA ARG A 109 -6.76 -19.59 -4.66
C ARG A 109 -7.82 -18.51 -4.72
N GLN A 110 -7.45 -17.31 -4.30
CA GLN A 110 -8.17 -16.10 -4.65
C GLN A 110 -7.19 -15.07 -5.20
N VAL A 111 -7.43 -14.58 -6.41
CA VAL A 111 -6.46 -13.77 -7.17
C VAL A 111 -7.18 -12.64 -7.89
N ALA A 112 -6.55 -11.47 -7.97
CA ALA A 112 -7.02 -10.32 -8.73
C ALA A 112 -5.87 -9.67 -9.52
N PHE A 113 -6.08 -9.46 -10.81
CA PHE A 113 -5.15 -8.78 -11.73
C PHE A 113 -5.79 -7.49 -12.21
N LEU A 114 -4.99 -6.43 -12.29
CA LEU A 114 -5.34 -5.19 -12.98
C LEU A 114 -4.15 -4.75 -13.85
N ASN A 115 -4.39 -4.44 -15.12
CA ASN A 115 -3.35 -3.93 -16.01
C ASN A 115 -3.35 -2.39 -16.09
N LYS A 116 -2.35 -1.82 -16.76
CA LYS A 116 -2.24 -0.37 -16.98
C LYS A 116 -3.37 0.29 -17.75
N ASN A 117 -4.18 -0.48 -18.46
CA ASN A 117 -5.35 0.03 -19.19
C ASN A 117 -6.60 0.06 -18.31
N GLY A 118 -6.55 -0.53 -17.11
CA GLY A 118 -7.68 -0.63 -16.19
C GLY A 118 -8.56 -1.85 -16.42
N ASP A 119 -8.12 -2.81 -17.25
CA ASP A 119 -8.76 -4.12 -17.36
C ASP A 119 -8.52 -4.92 -16.09
N VAL A 120 -9.52 -5.70 -15.67
CA VAL A 120 -9.51 -6.44 -14.40
C VAL A 120 -9.92 -7.88 -14.64
N ALA A 121 -9.28 -8.80 -13.93
CA ALA A 121 -9.69 -10.19 -13.84
C ALA A 121 -9.56 -10.70 -12.41
N THR A 122 -10.53 -11.49 -11.96
CA THR A 122 -10.55 -12.08 -10.62
C THR A 122 -10.84 -13.57 -10.69
N HIS A 123 -10.39 -14.29 -9.66
CA HIS A 123 -10.74 -15.68 -9.41
C HIS A 123 -10.99 -15.85 -7.92
N THR A 124 -12.10 -16.50 -7.56
CA THR A 124 -12.36 -17.00 -6.21
C THR A 124 -12.60 -18.50 -6.33
N GLY A 125 -11.66 -19.31 -5.86
CA GLY A 125 -11.78 -20.75 -5.90
C GLY A 125 -12.95 -21.28 -5.07
N SER A 126 -13.57 -22.37 -5.54
CA SER A 126 -14.74 -22.98 -4.88
C SER A 126 -14.44 -23.60 -3.50
N SER A 127 -13.16 -23.74 -3.15
CA SER A 127 -12.68 -24.24 -1.86
C SER A 127 -11.99 -23.14 -1.03
N CYS A 128 -12.16 -21.87 -1.38
CA CYS A 128 -11.92 -20.78 -0.44
C CYS A 128 -12.90 -20.91 0.73
N ILE A 129 -12.42 -20.62 1.95
CA ILE A 129 -13.27 -20.70 3.14
C ILE A 129 -14.40 -19.66 3.04
N ASP A 130 -15.60 -20.07 3.47
CA ASP A 130 -16.86 -19.33 3.38
C ASP A 130 -16.76 -17.86 3.75
N GLU A 131 -17.74 -17.10 3.25
CA GLU A 131 -17.70 -15.64 3.16
C GLU A 131 -16.49 -15.18 2.31
N ALA A 132 -16.30 -15.86 1.18
CA ALA A 132 -15.34 -15.53 0.14
C ALA A 132 -16.02 -15.06 -1.14
N GLY A 133 -15.55 -13.92 -1.65
CA GLY A 133 -16.15 -13.25 -2.79
C GLY A 133 -15.31 -12.09 -3.30
N HIS A 134 -15.80 -11.46 -4.36
CA HIS A 134 -15.18 -10.28 -4.95
C HIS A 134 -16.22 -9.40 -5.62
N TYR A 135 -15.85 -8.15 -5.87
CA TYR A 135 -16.60 -7.21 -6.69
C TYR A 135 -15.65 -6.60 -7.72
N ILE A 136 -16.04 -6.63 -9.00
CA ILE A 136 -15.33 -5.95 -10.09
C ILE A 136 -16.07 -4.65 -10.41
N GLY A 137 -15.35 -3.53 -10.34
CA GLY A 137 -15.84 -2.24 -10.78
C GLY A 137 -14.96 -1.65 -11.89
N LYS A 138 -15.27 -0.43 -12.31
CA LYS A 138 -14.51 0.24 -13.36
C LYS A 138 -13.12 0.66 -12.85
N ASN A 139 -12.06 0.10 -13.40
CA ASN A 139 -10.66 0.29 -12.99
C ASN A 139 -10.32 -0.27 -11.59
N PHE A 140 -11.06 -1.23 -11.04
CA PHE A 140 -10.68 -1.86 -9.77
C PHE A 140 -11.37 -3.22 -9.54
N SER A 141 -10.83 -4.02 -8.63
CA SER A 141 -11.58 -5.04 -7.92
C SER A 141 -11.24 -5.05 -6.44
N VAL A 142 -12.19 -5.54 -5.65
CA VAL A 142 -12.03 -5.82 -4.23
C VAL A 142 -12.41 -7.26 -3.98
N GLN A 143 -11.69 -7.94 -3.09
CA GLN A 143 -11.83 -9.36 -2.85
C GLN A 143 -11.55 -9.68 -1.39
N ALA A 144 -12.29 -10.64 -0.84
CA ALA A 144 -12.11 -11.10 0.53
C ALA A 144 -12.43 -12.59 0.67
N ASN A 145 -11.87 -13.24 1.70
CA ASN A 145 -12.17 -14.62 2.09
C ASN A 145 -12.08 -14.83 3.61
N MET A 146 -12.86 -15.79 4.15
CA MET A 146 -13.05 -16.01 5.58
C MET A 146 -13.38 -14.72 6.36
N MET A 147 -14.33 -13.97 5.82
CA MET A 147 -14.85 -12.78 6.48
C MET A 147 -15.88 -13.17 7.55
N LEU A 148 -16.11 -12.28 8.51
CA LEU A 148 -17.25 -12.43 9.43
C LEU A 148 -18.60 -12.31 8.70
N LYS A 149 -18.62 -11.61 7.55
CA LYS A 149 -19.80 -11.35 6.72
C LYS A 149 -19.44 -11.29 5.23
N ASN A 150 -20.35 -11.72 4.36
CA ASN A 150 -20.28 -11.53 2.91
C ASN A 150 -20.47 -10.07 2.45
N THR A 151 -20.80 -9.14 3.35
CA THR A 151 -20.99 -7.72 3.00
C THR A 151 -19.68 -6.95 2.77
N VAL A 152 -18.53 -7.57 3.07
CA VAL A 152 -17.22 -6.90 3.08
C VAL A 152 -16.84 -6.32 1.71
N TRP A 153 -16.85 -7.11 0.64
CA TRP A 153 -16.41 -6.62 -0.67
C TRP A 153 -17.36 -5.55 -1.25
N ASP A 154 -18.67 -5.63 -0.97
CA ASP A 154 -19.62 -4.59 -1.39
C ASP A 154 -19.37 -3.27 -0.64
N ALA A 155 -19.06 -3.35 0.66
CA ALA A 155 -18.69 -2.18 1.46
C ALA A 155 -17.39 -1.53 0.96
N MET A 156 -16.38 -2.35 0.63
CA MET A 156 -15.11 -1.88 0.04
C MET A 156 -15.34 -1.16 -1.29
N ALA A 157 -16.12 -1.77 -2.19
CA ALA A 157 -16.41 -1.21 -3.51
C ALA A 157 -17.10 0.15 -3.39
N LYS A 158 -18.17 0.22 -2.58
CA LYS A 158 -18.91 1.47 -2.34
C LYS A 158 -18.01 2.57 -1.77
N ALA A 159 -17.13 2.25 -0.82
CA ALA A 159 -16.21 3.21 -0.24
C ALA A 159 -15.19 3.72 -1.28
N PHE A 160 -14.63 2.84 -2.10
CA PHE A 160 -13.69 3.20 -3.16
C PHE A 160 -14.31 4.10 -4.25
N GLU A 161 -15.56 3.83 -4.63
CA GLU A 161 -16.28 4.57 -5.67
C GLU A 161 -16.74 5.95 -5.21
N THR A 162 -17.14 6.09 -3.94
CA THR A 162 -17.71 7.34 -3.40
C THR A 162 -16.66 8.29 -2.82
N THR A 163 -15.49 7.77 -2.45
CA THR A 163 -14.39 8.57 -1.91
C THR A 163 -13.71 9.37 -3.02
N LYS A 164 -13.48 10.66 -2.76
CA LYS A 164 -12.72 11.56 -3.65
C LYS A 164 -11.30 11.73 -3.14
N GLY A 165 -10.37 12.02 -4.03
CA GLY A 165 -8.96 12.27 -3.69
C GLY A 165 -8.00 11.41 -4.51
N THR A 166 -6.77 11.30 -4.03
CA THR A 166 -5.73 10.47 -4.64
C THR A 166 -6.10 8.98 -4.60
N LEU A 167 -5.44 8.17 -5.43
CA LEU A 167 -5.61 6.72 -5.42
C LEU A 167 -5.40 6.12 -4.02
N SER A 168 -4.35 6.56 -3.33
CA SER A 168 -4.03 6.12 -1.98
C SER A 168 -5.16 6.38 -0.97
N VAL A 169 -5.77 7.56 -0.99
CA VAL A 169 -6.91 7.91 -0.12
C VAL A 169 -8.12 7.01 -0.38
N ARG A 170 -8.42 6.75 -1.66
CA ARG A 170 -9.55 5.90 -2.06
C ARG A 170 -9.33 4.44 -1.69
N ILE A 171 -8.11 3.92 -1.87
CA ILE A 171 -7.71 2.59 -1.43
C ILE A 171 -7.85 2.47 0.09
N LEU A 172 -7.31 3.43 0.86
CA LEU A 172 -7.42 3.42 2.32
C LEU A 172 -8.88 3.42 2.79
N ALA A 173 -9.76 4.18 2.12
CA ALA A 173 -11.19 4.19 2.42
C ALA A 173 -11.83 2.81 2.22
N ALA A 174 -11.48 2.09 1.15
CA ALA A 174 -11.93 0.71 0.92
C ALA A 174 -11.46 -0.22 2.04
N MET A 175 -10.17 -0.14 2.42
CA MET A 175 -9.60 -0.97 3.49
C MET A 175 -10.25 -0.70 4.86
N LYS A 176 -10.61 0.56 5.16
CA LYS A 176 -11.36 0.94 6.36
C LYS A 176 -12.80 0.42 6.34
N ALA A 177 -13.45 0.41 5.17
CA ALA A 177 -14.80 -0.13 5.03
C ALA A 177 -14.86 -1.64 5.31
N ALA A 178 -13.85 -2.39 4.86
CA ALA A 178 -13.72 -3.80 5.23
C ALA A 178 -13.56 -4.00 6.74
N GLU A 179 -12.69 -3.22 7.40
CA GLU A 179 -12.49 -3.30 8.86
C GLU A 179 -13.77 -2.94 9.64
N ALA A 180 -14.57 -1.98 9.14
CA ALA A 180 -15.86 -1.61 9.72
C ALA A 180 -16.90 -2.76 9.63
N GLU A 181 -16.83 -3.57 8.59
CA GLU A 181 -17.58 -4.83 8.45
C GLU A 181 -16.97 -6.00 9.24
N LYS A 182 -16.01 -5.71 10.14
CA LYS A 182 -15.23 -6.63 10.99
C LYS A 182 -14.15 -7.42 10.26
N GLY A 183 -14.21 -7.52 8.94
CA GLY A 183 -13.15 -8.15 8.14
C GLY A 183 -12.96 -9.63 8.47
N ASP A 184 -11.69 -10.05 8.55
CA ASP A 184 -11.25 -11.42 8.87
C ASP A 184 -11.79 -11.86 10.25
N ILE A 185 -12.41 -13.04 10.28
CA ILE A 185 -13.03 -13.60 11.50
C ILE A 185 -12.05 -13.78 12.67
N ARG A 186 -10.74 -13.85 12.39
CA ARG A 186 -9.68 -13.95 13.40
C ARG A 186 -9.25 -12.60 13.97
N GLY A 187 -9.61 -11.50 13.32
CA GLY A 187 -9.15 -10.15 13.64
C GLY A 187 -8.14 -9.61 12.61
N LYS A 188 -7.14 -8.87 13.08
CA LYS A 188 -6.21 -8.13 12.22
C LYS A 188 -4.79 -8.18 12.78
N GLN A 189 -3.78 -8.15 11.89
CA GLN A 189 -2.37 -8.20 12.29
C GLN A 189 -1.45 -7.39 11.36
N SER A 190 -1.57 -7.56 10.04
CA SER A 190 -0.71 -6.87 9.07
C SER A 190 -1.51 -6.20 7.97
N ALA A 191 -0.92 -5.19 7.34
CA ALA A 191 -1.46 -4.51 6.18
C ALA A 191 -0.33 -3.95 5.29
N ALA A 192 -0.60 -3.80 4.00
CA ALA A 192 0.35 -3.17 3.08
C ALA A 192 -0.37 -2.44 1.95
N ILE A 193 0.30 -1.46 1.37
CA ILE A 193 -0.10 -0.75 0.16
C ILE A 193 1.12 -0.58 -0.75
N LEU A 194 0.94 -0.84 -2.04
CA LEU A 194 1.89 -0.58 -3.10
C LEU A 194 1.20 0.21 -4.20
N ILE A 195 1.76 1.34 -4.60
CA ILE A 195 1.31 2.15 -5.73
C ILE A 195 2.50 2.37 -6.67
N VAL A 196 2.27 2.13 -7.95
CA VAL A 196 3.25 2.30 -9.03
C VAL A 196 2.74 3.27 -10.09
N LYS A 197 3.67 3.89 -10.81
CA LYS A 197 3.36 4.82 -11.91
C LYS A 197 2.63 4.15 -13.07
N HIS A 198 1.92 4.96 -13.86
CA HIS A 198 1.28 4.51 -15.09
C HIS A 198 2.31 3.98 -16.11
N GLU A 199 3.39 4.74 -16.30
CA GLU A 199 4.48 4.45 -17.23
C GLU A 199 5.75 4.13 -16.45
N ALA A 200 6.55 3.21 -17.00
CA ALA A 200 7.88 2.92 -16.46
C ALA A 200 8.85 4.03 -16.85
N SER A 201 9.64 4.52 -15.88
CA SER A 201 10.74 5.46 -16.11
C SER A 201 11.96 4.80 -16.77
N GLY A 202 12.02 3.47 -16.77
CA GLY A 202 13.23 2.69 -17.08
C GLY A 202 14.10 2.42 -15.87
N ASN A 203 13.84 3.11 -14.75
CA ASN A 203 14.53 2.98 -13.47
C ASN A 203 13.55 2.48 -12.40
N LYS A 204 13.62 1.18 -12.05
CA LYS A 204 12.64 0.59 -11.12
C LYS A 204 12.52 1.30 -9.77
N TRP A 205 13.58 1.93 -9.27
CA TRP A 205 13.57 2.68 -8.00
C TRP A 205 12.81 4.00 -8.08
N GLU A 206 12.53 4.52 -9.28
CA GLU A 206 11.74 5.73 -9.52
C GLU A 206 10.27 5.43 -9.82
N ASP A 207 9.92 4.15 -10.04
CA ASP A 207 8.61 3.73 -10.54
C ASP A 207 7.57 3.50 -9.43
N THR A 208 8.03 3.29 -8.20
CA THR A 208 7.18 3.17 -7.02
C THR A 208 6.79 4.55 -6.52
N VAL A 209 5.47 4.80 -6.42
CA VAL A 209 4.89 6.00 -5.83
C VAL A 209 4.75 5.85 -4.32
N MET A 210 4.43 4.65 -3.83
CA MET A 210 4.27 4.34 -2.41
C MET A 210 4.46 2.84 -2.18
N ASP A 211 5.29 2.43 -1.23
CA ASP A 211 5.36 1.04 -0.71
C ASP A 211 5.46 1.14 0.82
N LEU A 212 4.36 0.86 1.51
CA LEU A 212 4.27 0.90 2.97
C LEU A 212 3.75 -0.42 3.48
N ARG A 213 4.41 -0.96 4.52
CA ARG A 213 4.12 -2.26 5.10
C ARG A 213 4.07 -2.18 6.61
N ILE A 214 2.99 -2.71 7.16
CA ILE A 214 2.79 -2.95 8.59
C ILE A 214 2.85 -4.46 8.77
N GLU A 215 3.99 -4.96 9.23
CA GLU A 215 4.24 -6.41 9.28
C GLU A 215 3.55 -7.09 10.46
N ASP A 216 3.39 -6.35 11.58
CA ASP A 216 2.71 -6.79 12.81
C ASP A 216 2.22 -5.58 13.62
N ASN A 217 0.92 -5.46 13.84
CA ASN A 217 0.29 -4.42 14.65
C ASN A 217 -1.14 -4.83 15.02
N GLU A 218 -1.61 -4.49 16.22
CA GLU A 218 -3.01 -4.73 16.61
C GLU A 218 -4.01 -3.89 15.80
N ASN A 219 -3.57 -2.80 15.17
CA ASN A 219 -4.37 -1.84 14.39
C ASN A 219 -3.69 -1.47 13.06
N PRO A 220 -3.49 -2.44 12.15
CA PRO A 220 -2.62 -2.27 10.99
C PRO A 220 -3.16 -1.23 9.99
N ILE A 221 -4.48 -1.07 9.84
CA ILE A 221 -5.06 -0.05 8.95
C ILE A 221 -4.87 1.38 9.50
N ALA A 222 -5.03 1.56 10.81
CA ALA A 222 -4.78 2.87 11.44
C ALA A 222 -3.29 3.25 11.38
N GLU A 223 -2.41 2.26 11.57
CA GLU A 223 -0.97 2.46 11.45
C GLU A 223 -0.55 2.74 10.00
N LEU A 224 -1.17 2.06 9.03
CA LEU A 224 -0.98 2.35 7.61
C LEU A 224 -1.38 3.78 7.27
N GLU A 225 -2.52 4.28 7.75
CA GLU A 225 -2.94 5.67 7.56
C GLU A 225 -1.94 6.68 8.16
N ARG A 226 -1.40 6.38 9.35
CA ARG A 226 -0.35 7.19 9.98
C ARG A 226 0.89 7.26 9.09
N LEU A 227 1.36 6.13 8.59
CA LEU A 227 2.52 6.09 7.68
C LEU A 227 2.23 6.78 6.34
N MET A 228 1.02 6.66 5.79
CA MET A 228 0.63 7.37 4.57
C MET A 228 0.66 8.90 4.78
N THR A 229 0.28 9.38 5.96
CA THR A 229 0.39 10.81 6.32
C THR A 229 1.84 11.25 6.36
N ILE A 230 2.72 10.45 6.97
CA ILE A 230 4.15 10.72 7.05
C ILE A 230 4.79 10.69 5.66
N HIS A 231 4.47 9.69 4.83
CA HIS A 231 4.94 9.61 3.45
C HIS A 231 4.61 10.88 2.67
N ARG A 232 3.36 11.34 2.75
CA ARG A 232 2.95 12.59 2.10
C ARG A 232 3.69 13.82 2.64
N ALA A 233 4.00 13.85 3.93
CA ALA A 233 4.82 14.92 4.50
C ALA A 233 6.24 14.91 3.92
N TYR A 234 6.86 13.73 3.76
CA TYR A 234 8.16 13.62 3.09
C TYR A 234 8.10 13.92 1.59
N ASP A 235 7.01 13.61 0.88
CA ASP A 235 6.84 14.05 -0.51
C ASP A 235 6.90 15.58 -0.64
N PHE A 236 6.37 16.30 0.36
CA PHE A 236 6.50 17.75 0.42
C PHE A 236 7.92 18.18 0.81
N MET A 237 8.59 17.51 1.75
CA MET A 237 10.00 17.79 2.06
C MET A 237 10.88 17.68 0.81
N SER A 238 10.79 16.57 0.07
CA SER A 238 11.56 16.35 -1.15
C SER A 238 11.29 17.42 -2.22
N LYS A 239 10.04 17.86 -2.37
CA LYS A 239 9.69 18.98 -3.26
C LYS A 239 10.28 20.31 -2.80
N GLY A 240 10.33 20.54 -1.49
CA GLY A 240 11.01 21.68 -0.88
C GLY A 240 12.50 21.67 -1.18
N ASP A 241 13.15 20.52 -1.01
CA ASP A 241 14.58 20.33 -1.27
C ASP A 241 14.91 20.58 -2.75
N ILE A 242 14.14 20.01 -3.68
CA ILE A 242 14.30 20.26 -5.12
C ILE A 242 14.13 21.77 -5.43
N ALA A 243 13.11 22.41 -4.88
CA ALA A 243 12.90 23.84 -5.09
C ALA A 243 14.06 24.69 -4.53
N MET A 244 14.68 24.26 -3.42
CA MET A 244 15.87 24.91 -2.87
C MET A 244 17.10 24.71 -3.77
N GLU A 245 17.31 23.52 -4.32
CA GLU A 245 18.38 23.22 -5.28
C GLU A 245 18.26 24.08 -6.55
N GLU A 246 17.02 24.35 -6.99
CA GLU A 246 16.72 25.24 -8.11
C GLU A 246 16.81 26.74 -7.74
N GLY A 247 17.11 27.07 -6.48
CA GLY A 247 17.21 28.45 -5.99
C GLY A 247 15.87 29.15 -5.74
N ASN A 248 14.77 28.40 -5.68
CA ASN A 248 13.42 28.91 -5.49
C ASN A 248 12.93 28.72 -4.04
N SER A 249 13.52 29.48 -3.12
CA SER A 249 13.21 29.43 -1.68
C SER A 249 11.79 29.89 -1.32
N ILE A 250 11.13 30.65 -2.21
CA ILE A 250 9.71 31.03 -2.04
C ILE A 250 8.80 29.82 -2.27
N ALA A 251 9.04 29.05 -3.33
CA ALA A 251 8.28 27.81 -3.57
C ALA A 251 8.57 26.77 -2.49
N ALA A 252 9.85 26.64 -2.08
CA ALA A 252 10.25 25.72 -1.01
C ALA A 252 9.52 25.99 0.31
N GLU A 253 9.28 27.27 0.66
CA GLU A 253 8.55 27.64 1.88
C GLU A 253 7.17 26.97 1.95
N GLY A 254 6.40 27.00 0.86
CA GLY A 254 5.07 26.41 0.80
C GLY A 254 5.09 24.89 0.95
N TYR A 255 6.10 24.23 0.40
CA TYR A 255 6.28 22.79 0.54
C TYR A 255 6.69 22.39 1.96
N TYR A 256 7.70 23.03 2.54
CA TYR A 256 8.10 22.75 3.93
C TYR A 256 6.98 23.05 4.93
N LEU A 257 6.22 24.12 4.73
CA LEU A 257 5.05 24.41 5.57
C LEU A 257 3.99 23.30 5.46
N SER A 258 3.72 22.80 4.26
CA SER A 258 2.77 21.70 4.04
C SER A 258 3.24 20.40 4.72
N ALA A 259 4.54 20.10 4.65
CA ALA A 259 5.14 18.96 5.35
C ALA A 259 4.98 19.09 6.86
N GLN A 260 5.35 20.24 7.43
CA GLN A 260 5.22 20.52 8.85
C GLN A 260 3.76 20.44 9.34
N GLN A 261 2.79 20.91 8.55
CA GLN A 261 1.38 20.82 8.93
C GLN A 261 0.87 19.37 8.98
N LEU A 262 1.40 18.49 8.14
CA LEU A 262 1.05 17.06 8.13
C LEU A 262 1.73 16.28 9.26
N PHE A 263 2.94 16.68 9.67
CA PHE A 263 3.67 16.02 10.75
C PHE A 263 4.27 17.04 11.74
N PRO A 264 3.42 17.72 12.54
CA PRO A 264 3.81 18.89 13.32
C PRO A 264 4.80 18.61 14.43
N ASP A 265 4.82 17.40 14.99
CA ASP A 265 5.72 17.03 16.08
C ASP A 265 7.13 16.64 15.59
N ASN A 266 7.34 16.54 14.27
CA ASN A 266 8.65 16.25 13.71
C ASN A 266 9.58 17.47 13.79
N LEU A 267 10.62 17.37 14.64
CA LEU A 267 11.58 18.45 14.85
C LEU A 267 12.37 18.81 13.58
N GLU A 268 12.67 17.84 12.73
CA GLU A 268 13.46 18.05 11.51
C GLU A 268 12.68 18.84 10.47
N MET A 269 11.39 18.54 10.25
CA MET A 269 10.52 19.32 9.37
C MET A 269 10.34 20.75 9.88
N GLN A 270 10.17 20.93 11.20
CA GLN A 270 10.17 22.27 11.81
C GLN A 270 11.48 23.01 11.56
N TYR A 271 12.60 22.32 11.70
CA TYR A 271 13.93 22.88 11.49
C TYR A 271 14.14 23.35 10.05
N TRP A 272 13.92 22.50 9.06
CA TRP A 272 14.13 22.83 7.65
C TRP A 272 13.22 23.95 7.16
N TYR A 273 11.96 23.99 7.61
CA TYR A 273 11.08 25.13 7.37
C TYR A 273 11.68 26.43 7.92
N ALA A 274 12.21 26.42 9.16
CA ALA A 274 12.84 27.59 9.74
C ALA A 274 14.16 27.99 9.06
N ILE A 275 14.95 27.03 8.57
CA ILE A 275 16.15 27.30 7.76
C ILE A 275 15.77 27.99 6.45
N ASN A 276 14.69 27.56 5.79
CA ASN A 276 14.18 28.24 4.61
C ASN A 276 13.71 29.67 4.91
N LEU A 277 13.01 29.89 6.03
CA LEU A 277 12.61 31.24 6.47
C LEU A 277 13.82 32.16 6.68
N LEU A 278 14.91 31.65 7.26
CA LEU A 278 16.16 32.42 7.39
C LEU A 278 16.75 32.81 6.02
N THR A 279 16.77 31.88 5.06
CA THR A 279 17.18 32.15 3.67
C THR A 279 16.31 33.22 3.02
N ASN A 280 15.00 33.22 3.29
CA ASN A 280 14.05 34.23 2.85
C ASN A 280 14.14 35.56 3.62
N LYS A 281 15.04 35.68 4.61
CA LYS A 281 15.20 36.83 5.52
C LYS A 281 13.99 37.08 6.44
N ASP A 282 13.12 36.09 6.58
CA ASP A 282 11.96 36.10 7.49
C ASP A 282 12.35 35.65 8.91
N ILE A 283 13.33 36.35 9.49
CA ILE A 283 14.00 35.94 10.74
C ILE A 283 13.01 35.89 11.92
N ASP A 284 12.08 36.85 12.00
CA ASP A 284 11.09 36.94 13.08
C ASP A 284 10.18 35.70 13.14
N LYS A 285 9.88 35.09 11.98
CA LYS A 285 9.11 33.84 11.90
C LYS A 285 9.97 32.63 12.27
N ALA A 286 11.25 32.63 11.91
CA ALA A 286 12.16 31.52 12.16
C ALA A 286 12.52 31.37 13.65
N ILE A 287 12.76 32.48 14.36
CA ILE A 287 13.21 32.49 15.77
C ILE A 287 12.35 31.62 16.71
N PRO A 288 11.00 31.77 16.80
CA PRO A 288 10.21 30.98 17.74
C PRO A 288 10.28 29.47 17.45
N ILE A 289 10.42 29.09 16.18
CA ILE A 289 10.55 27.69 15.76
C ILE A 289 11.93 27.17 16.18
N LEU A 290 13.01 27.90 15.85
CA LEU A 290 14.38 27.50 16.19
C LEU A 290 14.61 27.45 17.70
N LYS A 291 14.02 28.37 18.48
CA LYS A 291 14.06 28.28 19.95
C LYS A 291 13.51 26.95 20.46
N ARG A 292 12.39 26.48 19.89
CA ARG A 292 11.78 25.19 20.27
C ARG A 292 12.68 24.03 19.84
N VAL A 293 13.14 24.03 18.59
CA VAL A 293 13.99 22.97 18.04
C VAL A 293 15.30 22.85 18.83
N PHE A 294 16.01 23.96 19.06
CA PHE A 294 17.28 23.98 19.79
C PHE A 294 17.14 23.63 21.26
N LYS A 295 16.00 23.94 21.87
CA LYS A 295 15.69 23.52 23.24
C LYS A 295 15.43 22.01 23.31
N ALA A 296 14.80 21.43 22.29
CA ALA A 296 14.52 20.01 22.24
C ALA A 296 15.78 19.18 21.95
N ASP A 297 16.64 19.66 21.04
CA ASP A 297 17.94 19.06 20.75
C ASP A 297 18.93 20.15 20.30
N SER A 298 20.04 20.31 21.03
CA SER A 298 21.06 21.32 20.75
C SER A 298 21.94 21.00 19.55
N ASN A 299 21.94 19.74 19.06
CA ASN A 299 22.67 19.34 17.86
C ASN A 299 22.26 20.13 16.62
N TRP A 300 21.00 20.58 16.54
CA TRP A 300 20.49 21.41 15.45
C TRP A 300 21.23 22.76 15.33
N LYS A 301 21.76 23.32 16.42
CA LYS A 301 22.63 24.51 16.35
C LYS A 301 23.94 24.24 15.62
N ILE A 302 24.53 23.08 15.89
CA ILE A 302 25.76 22.63 15.24
C ILE A 302 25.49 22.43 13.75
N LEU A 303 24.34 21.84 13.39
CA LEU A 303 23.93 21.71 11.99
C LEU A 303 23.76 23.08 11.33
N THR A 304 23.10 24.05 11.97
CA THR A 304 22.91 25.41 11.41
C THR A 304 24.24 26.07 11.05
N GLN A 305 25.27 25.93 11.89
CA GLN A 305 26.62 26.43 11.58
C GLN A 305 27.25 25.73 10.36
N ARG A 306 26.97 24.44 10.17
CA ARG A 306 27.52 23.65 9.05
C ARG A 306 26.85 24.01 7.72
N LEU A 307 25.56 24.31 7.72
CA LEU A 307 24.82 24.64 6.48
C LEU A 307 25.37 25.87 5.77
N VAL A 308 25.83 26.88 6.52
CA VAL A 308 26.45 28.08 5.94
C VAL A 308 27.72 27.73 5.17
N LYS A 309 28.54 26.79 5.67
CA LYS A 309 29.81 26.39 5.02
C LYS A 309 29.62 25.71 3.68
N VAL A 310 28.46 25.08 3.46
CA VAL A 310 28.11 24.37 2.23
C VAL A 310 27.08 25.13 1.39
N ASN A 311 26.84 26.41 1.69
CA ASN A 311 25.88 27.27 1.01
C ASN A 311 24.42 26.76 1.01
N MET A 312 24.05 25.91 1.98
CA MET A 312 22.66 25.44 2.17
C MET A 312 21.84 26.36 3.10
N LEU A 313 22.47 27.40 3.65
CA LEU A 313 21.80 28.47 4.38
C LEU A 313 22.43 29.80 3.99
N THR A 314 21.62 30.72 3.43
CA THR A 314 22.05 32.08 3.11
C THR A 314 21.60 33.03 4.21
N ILE A 315 22.53 33.49 5.04
CA ILE A 315 22.25 34.36 6.20
C ILE A 315 23.42 35.31 6.45
N SER A 316 23.15 36.48 7.04
CA SER A 316 24.23 37.39 7.48
C SER A 316 24.96 36.83 8.71
N GLU A 317 26.24 37.16 8.88
CA GLU A 317 27.00 36.73 10.07
C GLU A 317 26.36 37.23 11.38
N GLY A 318 25.81 38.45 11.38
CA GLY A 318 25.14 39.01 12.55
C GLY A 318 23.90 38.22 12.95
N ASP A 319 23.06 37.89 11.97
CA ASP A 319 21.84 37.11 12.20
C ASP A 319 22.16 35.67 12.58
N LEU A 320 23.20 35.07 11.98
CA LEU A 320 23.69 33.75 12.36
C LEU A 320 24.11 33.71 13.83
N GLN A 321 24.92 34.68 14.28
CA GLN A 321 25.34 34.75 15.69
C GLN A 321 24.16 34.97 16.64
N MET A 322 23.13 35.72 16.21
CA MET A 322 21.89 35.86 16.97
C MET A 322 21.14 34.53 17.09
N VAL A 323 20.94 33.83 15.96
CA VAL A 323 20.24 32.53 15.91
C VAL A 323 20.94 31.48 16.78
N LEU A 324 22.27 31.43 16.77
CA LEU A 324 23.03 30.42 17.54
C LEU A 324 22.96 30.65 19.06
N LYS A 325 22.62 31.86 19.50
CA LYS A 325 22.44 32.22 20.92
C LYS A 325 21.05 31.92 21.49
N LEU A 326 20.07 31.55 20.65
CA LEU A 326 18.71 31.19 21.06
C LEU A 326 18.66 30.02 22.05
#